data_AF-A0A8H2XI04-F1
#
_entry.id   AF-A0A8H2XI04-F1
#
_cell.length_a   1.000
_cell.length_b   1.000
_cell.length_c   1.000
_cell.angle_alpha   90.00
_cell.angle_beta   90.00
_cell.angle_gamma   90.00
#
_symmetry.space_group_name_H-M   'P 1'
#
loop_
_entity.id
_entity.type
_entity.pdbx_description
1 polymer ?
#
loop_
_entity_poly.entity_id
_entity_poly.type
_entity_poly.pdbx_seq_one_letter_code
_entity_poly.pdbx_strand_id
1 'polypeptide(L)'
;MARSRSSSTSGSSLSFRGSREDMGSTTPSTVSRTLVSESTPLLPLKEPTYEGYTVSEVKDEIWETLYHAAPIFGSQILEYSLIAASVVSIGHISTEALAASALGSMTAGVTGLSIITGFACALDSLLPHAWTGGNPQHVGLWSQRMVVLLSMITAPIVLLWLNAESILLKLKQEPEVARMAGLYLQWFTLSLPGQCITIVARRFYQAQGRSHIPTIIMTFIAAVNALLNWLLVWGPEPIRLGFIGAPIASSISFDLMALIYIVHAYFINSPEARHPMNYLCLQELGKLFRLGLSSTGQIASEWWCWEIVALAASQLGPIPLAAQSVLLTSANVVYMAPFSVSLATSIRVGNALGSGQARKAKLAAETAIGMSIFIAMLISATYMTFRKNWSYMFNDDQEVLFDCGTTIMDGVLRARGKLAFGAIVNILSYYVFGIPVGISLAFWAKFGLAGLWMGLSAAMFCSAVVSIAAVCVTDWDREVAKTRARLGQSDDVASGTTPV
;
A
#
# COMPACT_ATOMS: atom_id res chain seq x y z
N MET A 1 -26.49 -86.84 -13.40
CA MET A 1 -25.92 -88.12 -12.92
C MET A 1 -24.56 -87.79 -12.31
N ALA A 2 -24.38 -87.53 -11.01
CA ALA A 2 -24.58 -88.37 -9.82
C ALA A 2 -23.69 -89.63 -9.76
N ARG A 3 -22.96 -89.76 -8.64
CA ARG A 3 -22.14 -90.89 -8.09
C ARG A 3 -20.63 -90.84 -8.43
N SER A 4 -19.68 -91.18 -7.54
CA SER A 4 -19.70 -91.57 -6.12
C SER A 4 -18.27 -91.64 -5.54
N ARG A 5 -18.19 -91.51 -4.21
CA ARG A 5 -17.08 -91.59 -3.24
C ARG A 5 -16.18 -92.85 -3.21
N SER A 6 -15.06 -92.65 -2.48
CA SER A 6 -14.33 -93.55 -1.53
C SER A 6 -13.09 -94.29 -2.10
N SER A 7 -11.97 -94.50 -1.38
CA SER A 7 -11.78 -94.84 0.05
C SER A 7 -10.29 -94.80 0.53
N SER A 8 -10.12 -94.60 1.86
CA SER A 8 -9.09 -95.08 2.85
C SER A 8 -7.57 -94.86 2.65
N THR A 9 -6.70 -94.63 3.65
CA THR A 9 -6.50 -95.32 4.97
C THR A 9 -5.55 -94.51 5.90
N SER A 10 -5.96 -94.16 7.14
CA SER A 10 -5.44 -94.52 8.49
C SER A 10 -3.98 -94.20 8.92
N GLY A 11 -3.83 -93.61 10.12
CA GLY A 11 -2.60 -93.71 10.93
C GLY A 11 -2.44 -92.64 12.02
N SER A 12 -2.84 -92.93 13.25
CA SER A 12 -2.73 -92.09 14.47
C SER A 12 -1.58 -92.54 15.39
N SER A 13 -0.89 -91.62 16.08
CA SER A 13 -0.50 -91.79 17.51
C SER A 13 0.20 -90.54 18.09
N LEU A 14 -0.09 -90.28 19.37
CA LEU A 14 0.33 -89.16 20.21
C LEU A 14 1.73 -89.35 20.83
N SER A 15 2.38 -88.26 21.27
CA SER A 15 2.96 -88.24 22.63
C SER A 15 3.09 -86.83 23.20
N PHE A 16 2.77 -86.73 24.49
CA PHE A 16 2.72 -85.56 25.37
C PHE A 16 3.94 -85.65 26.31
N ARG A 17 4.67 -84.54 26.56
CA ARG A 17 5.34 -84.32 27.86
C ARG A 17 5.77 -82.86 28.03
N GLY A 18 5.14 -82.19 29.00
CA GLY A 18 5.52 -80.86 29.45
C GLY A 18 6.50 -80.88 30.63
N SER A 19 7.11 -79.73 30.91
CA SER A 19 7.66 -79.25 32.19
C SER A 19 7.99 -77.76 31.95
N ARG A 20 7.07 -76.82 32.21
CA ARG A 20 7.02 -75.96 33.42
C ARG A 20 8.39 -75.42 33.84
N GLU A 21 8.60 -74.12 33.64
CA GLU A 21 8.71 -73.16 34.76
C GLU A 21 8.53 -71.72 34.27
N ASP A 22 7.65 -71.00 34.99
CA ASP A 22 7.28 -69.60 34.82
C ASP A 22 8.42 -68.66 35.23
N MET A 23 8.62 -67.58 34.49
CA MET A 23 8.54 -66.18 34.95
C MET A 23 9.41 -65.25 34.09
N GLY A 24 8.74 -64.28 33.46
CA GLY A 24 9.37 -63.21 32.70
C GLY A 24 8.35 -62.43 31.89
N SER A 25 7.44 -61.73 32.57
CA SER A 25 6.40 -60.89 31.99
C SER A 25 6.98 -59.70 31.21
N THR A 26 6.75 -59.67 29.89
CA THR A 26 6.72 -58.41 29.11
C THR A 26 5.44 -58.40 28.28
N THR A 27 4.47 -57.63 28.77
CA THR A 27 3.23 -57.27 28.06
C THR A 27 3.55 -56.57 26.73
N PRO A 28 2.99 -56.98 25.59
CA PRO A 28 2.86 -56.08 24.44
C PRO A 28 1.70 -55.13 24.74
N SER A 29 2.03 -53.85 24.81
CA SER A 29 1.14 -52.72 24.99
C SER A 29 -0.05 -52.72 24.03
N THR A 30 -1.22 -52.44 24.58
CA THR A 30 -2.47 -51.98 23.99
C THR A 30 -2.30 -51.31 22.61
N VAL A 31 -2.76 -51.98 21.56
CA VAL A 31 -3.04 -51.33 20.27
C VAL A 31 -4.29 -50.48 20.47
N SER A 32 -4.09 -49.20 20.80
CA SER A 32 -5.16 -48.20 20.75
C SER A 32 -5.62 -48.07 19.31
N ARG A 33 -6.77 -48.66 18.99
CA ARG A 33 -7.48 -48.48 17.72
C ARG A 33 -7.94 -47.03 17.64
N THR A 34 -7.13 -46.16 17.06
CA THR A 34 -7.54 -44.81 16.68
C THR A 34 -8.65 -44.94 15.65
N LEU A 35 -9.84 -44.43 15.97
CA LEU A 35 -10.98 -44.39 15.06
C LEU A 35 -10.65 -43.47 13.89
N VAL A 36 -10.23 -44.06 12.77
CA VAL A 36 -10.01 -43.35 11.51
C VAL A 36 -11.38 -42.94 10.96
N SER A 37 -11.65 -41.64 10.96
CA SER A 37 -12.82 -41.03 10.31
C SER A 37 -12.41 -40.48 8.93
N GLU A 38 -13.37 -40.34 8.00
CA GLU A 38 -13.18 -39.70 6.68
C GLU A 38 -12.62 -38.27 6.73
N SER A 39 -12.60 -37.64 7.91
CA SER A 39 -11.99 -36.33 8.17
C SER A 39 -10.53 -36.38 8.63
N THR A 40 -9.91 -37.58 8.70
CA THR A 40 -8.50 -37.72 9.12
C THR A 40 -7.58 -37.50 7.92
N PRO A 41 -6.73 -36.46 7.90
CA PRO A 41 -5.83 -36.23 6.78
C PRO A 41 -4.85 -37.40 6.61
N LEU A 42 -4.80 -37.96 5.39
CA LEU A 42 -4.00 -39.13 5.02
C LEU A 42 -2.47 -38.91 5.10
N LEU A 43 -2.05 -37.64 5.23
CA LEU A 43 -0.67 -37.25 5.50
C LEU A 43 -0.65 -36.40 6.76
N PRO A 44 0.29 -36.62 7.71
CA PRO A 44 0.51 -35.66 8.77
C PRO A 44 0.80 -34.30 8.12
N LEU A 45 0.08 -33.25 8.55
CA LEU A 45 0.42 -31.88 8.19
C LEU A 45 1.86 -31.66 8.67
N LYS A 46 2.81 -31.74 7.74
CA LYS A 46 4.20 -31.39 8.02
C LYS A 46 4.15 -29.89 8.31
N GLU A 47 4.29 -29.51 9.57
CA GLU A 47 4.53 -28.11 9.90
C GLU A 47 5.68 -27.65 8.99
N PRO A 48 5.50 -26.58 8.20
CA PRO A 48 6.52 -26.17 7.26
C PRO A 48 7.78 -25.84 8.06
N THR A 49 8.74 -26.77 8.02
CA THR A 49 10.03 -26.62 8.67
C THR A 49 10.83 -25.68 7.79
N TYR A 50 10.58 -24.39 7.94
CA TYR A 50 11.38 -23.38 7.26
C TYR A 50 12.79 -23.46 7.87
N GLU A 51 13.74 -24.02 7.11
CA GLU A 51 15.15 -23.87 7.43
C GLU A 51 15.45 -22.38 7.63
N GLY A 52 16.19 -22.06 8.70
CA GLY A 52 16.58 -20.70 9.02
C GLY A 52 17.28 -20.04 7.84
N TYR A 53 17.08 -18.73 7.67
CA TYR A 53 17.68 -17.99 6.56
C TYR A 53 19.19 -17.83 6.76
N THR A 54 19.93 -17.96 5.67
CA THR A 54 21.35 -17.60 5.67
C THR A 54 21.49 -16.08 5.71
N VAL A 55 22.60 -15.59 6.29
CA VAL A 55 22.90 -14.15 6.32
C VAL A 55 23.02 -13.57 4.91
N SER A 56 23.49 -14.36 3.94
CA SER A 56 23.52 -13.98 2.52
C SER A 56 22.12 -13.75 1.95
N GLU A 57 21.16 -14.66 2.20
CA GLU A 57 19.78 -14.50 1.70
C GLU A 57 19.12 -13.23 2.25
N VAL A 58 19.33 -12.91 3.52
CA VAL A 58 18.80 -11.66 4.12
C VAL A 58 19.49 -10.43 3.51
N LYS A 59 20.81 -10.45 3.32
CA LYS A 59 21.56 -9.35 2.71
C LYS A 59 21.11 -9.08 1.28
N ASP A 60 20.93 -10.15 0.49
CA ASP A 60 20.48 -10.05 -0.90
C ASP A 60 19.07 -9.47 -0.95
N GLU A 61 18.17 -9.91 -0.05
CA GLU A 61 16.80 -9.37 0.01
C GLU A 61 16.77 -7.89 0.43
N ILE A 62 17.63 -7.47 1.37
CA ILE A 62 17.79 -6.05 1.73
C ILE A 62 18.26 -5.25 0.51
N TRP A 63 19.30 -5.73 -0.18
CA TRP A 63 19.85 -5.05 -1.34
C TRP A 63 18.82 -4.88 -2.45
N GLU A 64 18.12 -5.95 -2.81
CA GLU A 64 17.07 -5.93 -3.83
C GLU A 64 15.91 -5.00 -3.44
N THR A 65 15.50 -5.01 -2.18
CA THR A 65 14.45 -4.12 -1.68
C THR A 65 14.88 -2.66 -1.78
N LEU A 66 16.12 -2.33 -1.38
CA LEU A 66 16.66 -0.98 -1.48
C LEU A 66 16.88 -0.54 -2.93
N TYR A 67 17.33 -1.45 -3.81
CA TYR A 67 17.50 -1.19 -5.24
C TYR A 67 16.20 -0.75 -5.90
N HIS A 68 15.06 -1.36 -5.53
CA HIS A 68 13.75 -0.94 -6.00
C HIS A 68 13.19 0.28 -5.22
N ALA A 69 13.50 0.42 -3.93
CA ALA A 69 13.02 1.53 -3.11
C ALA A 69 13.68 2.87 -3.48
N ALA A 70 14.96 2.88 -3.88
CA ALA A 70 15.70 4.08 -4.23
C ALA A 70 15.06 4.90 -5.39
N PRO A 71 14.71 4.33 -6.55
CA PRO A 71 14.01 5.07 -7.60
C PRO A 71 12.60 5.48 -7.16
N ILE A 72 11.89 4.64 -6.40
CA ILE A 72 10.58 5.00 -5.84
C ILE A 72 10.71 6.25 -4.96
N PHE A 73 11.70 6.29 -4.07
CA PHE A 73 11.98 7.43 -3.21
C PHE A 73 12.32 8.69 -4.01
N GLY A 74 13.18 8.57 -5.03
CA GLY A 74 13.48 9.68 -5.93
C GLY A 74 12.22 10.22 -6.62
N SER A 75 11.34 9.34 -7.10
CA SER A 75 10.08 9.74 -7.72
C SER A 75 9.14 10.47 -6.74
N GLN A 76 9.11 10.07 -5.46
CA GLN A 76 8.29 10.73 -4.43
C GLN A 76 8.79 12.14 -4.09
N ILE A 77 10.11 12.32 -3.97
CA ILE A 77 10.70 13.65 -3.76
C ILE A 77 10.38 14.57 -4.94
N LEU A 78 10.53 14.06 -6.16
CA LEU A 78 10.20 14.83 -7.36
C LEU A 78 8.71 15.15 -7.42
N GLU A 79 7.82 14.25 -7.02
CA GLU A 79 6.38 14.49 -6.90
C GLU A 79 6.06 15.61 -5.92
N TYR A 80 6.73 15.63 -4.77
CA TYR A 80 6.61 16.73 -3.82
C TYR A 80 7.09 18.06 -4.40
N SER A 81 8.10 18.05 -5.27
CA SER A 81 8.62 19.28 -5.89
C SER A 81 7.58 20.00 -6.76
N LEU A 82 6.62 19.29 -7.37
CA LEU A 82 5.53 19.92 -8.13
C LEU A 82 4.63 20.75 -7.21
N ILE A 83 4.28 20.18 -6.05
CA ILE A 83 3.49 20.87 -5.03
C ILE A 83 4.27 22.09 -4.51
N ALA A 84 5.54 21.90 -4.18
CA ALA A 84 6.41 22.97 -3.70
C ALA A 84 6.54 24.11 -4.72
N ALA A 85 6.72 23.81 -6.00
CA ALA A 85 6.81 24.81 -7.06
C ALA A 85 5.54 25.66 -7.13
N SER A 86 4.35 25.04 -7.11
CA SER A 86 3.09 25.78 -7.11
C SER A 86 2.87 26.62 -5.84
N VAL A 87 3.23 26.11 -4.67
CA VAL A 87 3.17 26.86 -3.40
C VAL A 87 4.09 28.08 -3.44
N VAL A 88 5.34 27.92 -3.87
CA VAL A 88 6.29 29.02 -4.02
C VAL A 88 5.78 30.03 -5.05
N SER A 89 5.22 29.56 -6.17
CA SER A 89 4.70 30.43 -7.21
C SER A 89 3.54 31.31 -6.75
N ILE A 90 2.57 30.72 -6.06
CA ILE A 90 1.42 31.45 -5.53
C ILE A 90 1.81 32.34 -4.34
N GLY A 91 2.74 31.89 -3.49
CA GLY A 91 3.18 32.63 -2.31
C GLY A 91 3.78 34.00 -2.61
N HIS A 92 4.39 34.18 -3.78
CA HIS A 92 4.93 35.47 -4.23
C HIS A 92 3.87 36.40 -4.84
N ILE A 93 2.63 35.93 -5.04
CA ILE A 93 1.52 36.80 -5.47
C ILE A 93 0.94 37.52 -4.25
N SER A 94 0.44 36.75 -3.27
CA SER A 94 -0.07 37.28 -2.01
C SER A 94 -0.24 36.17 -0.98
N THR A 95 -0.27 36.56 0.30
CA THR A 95 -0.55 35.65 1.42
C THR A 95 -1.97 35.08 1.37
N GLU A 96 -2.93 35.87 0.90
CA GLU A 96 -4.33 35.46 0.72
C GLU A 96 -4.47 34.40 -0.39
N ALA A 97 -3.80 34.59 -1.52
CA ALA A 97 -3.78 33.61 -2.61
C ALA A 97 -3.15 32.29 -2.15
N LEU A 98 -2.10 32.36 -1.32
CA LEU A 98 -1.47 31.19 -0.74
C LEU A 98 -2.40 30.44 0.22
N ALA A 99 -3.14 31.16 1.08
CA ALA A 99 -4.12 30.54 1.97
C ALA A 99 -5.26 29.86 1.18
N ALA A 100 -5.75 30.52 0.12
CA ALA A 100 -6.78 29.96 -0.74
C ALA A 100 -6.31 28.72 -1.53
N SER A 101 -5.06 28.71 -2.03
CA SER A 101 -4.51 27.55 -2.73
C SER A 101 -4.24 26.38 -1.79
N ALA A 102 -3.84 26.65 -0.54
CA ALA A 102 -3.73 25.64 0.50
C ALA A 102 -5.09 25.01 0.83
N LEU A 103 -6.14 25.83 1.00
CA LEU A 103 -7.52 25.35 1.22
C LEU A 103 -8.02 24.52 0.02
N GLY A 104 -7.75 24.97 -1.21
CA GLY A 104 -8.06 24.25 -2.44
C GLY A 104 -7.34 22.90 -2.50
N SER A 105 -6.03 22.87 -2.20
CA SER A 105 -5.22 21.66 -2.19
C SER A 105 -5.65 20.66 -1.12
N MET A 106 -5.97 21.13 0.09
CA MET A 106 -6.53 20.32 1.18
C MET A 106 -7.87 19.70 0.75
N THR A 107 -8.75 20.52 0.17
CA THR A 107 -10.05 20.04 -0.35
C THR A 107 -9.85 18.98 -1.43
N ALA A 108 -8.91 19.18 -2.36
CA ALA A 108 -8.57 18.19 -3.38
C ALA A 108 -8.01 16.89 -2.77
N GLY A 109 -7.12 17.00 -1.79
CA GLY A 109 -6.53 15.89 -1.06
C GLY A 109 -7.58 14.99 -0.40
N VAL A 110 -8.46 15.60 0.38
CA VAL A 110 -9.53 14.91 1.12
C VAL A 110 -10.57 14.30 0.18
N THR A 111 -11.05 15.07 -0.79
CA THR A 111 -12.26 14.71 -1.55
C THR A 111 -12.00 13.98 -2.86
N GLY A 112 -10.75 13.96 -3.35
CA GLY A 112 -10.42 13.32 -4.63
C GLY A 112 -9.12 12.53 -4.61
N LEU A 113 -7.98 13.15 -4.28
CA LEU A 113 -6.66 12.54 -4.47
C LEU A 113 -6.44 11.31 -3.57
N SER A 114 -6.89 11.37 -2.31
CA SER A 114 -6.85 10.23 -1.38
C SER A 114 -7.68 9.04 -1.89
N ILE A 115 -8.83 9.32 -2.51
CA ILE A 115 -9.73 8.30 -3.09
C ILE A 115 -9.09 7.67 -4.32
N ILE A 116 -8.60 8.47 -5.27
CA ILE A 116 -7.92 8.01 -6.49
C ILE A 116 -6.71 7.15 -6.13
N THR A 117 -5.89 7.64 -5.20
CA THR A 117 -4.71 6.92 -4.69
C THR A 117 -5.12 5.61 -4.02
N GLY A 118 -6.14 5.65 -3.16
CA GLY A 118 -6.71 4.48 -2.51
C GLY A 118 -7.13 3.39 -3.49
N PHE A 119 -7.92 3.73 -4.52
CA PHE A 119 -8.34 2.76 -5.53
C PHE A 119 -7.12 2.20 -6.29
N ALA A 120 -6.18 3.06 -6.68
CA ALA A 120 -4.97 2.65 -7.37
C ALA A 120 -4.08 1.71 -6.53
N CYS A 121 -4.05 1.85 -5.20
CA CYS A 121 -3.30 0.95 -4.30
C CYS A 121 -3.76 -0.51 -4.37
N ALA A 122 -4.97 -0.81 -4.86
CA ALA A 122 -5.37 -2.20 -5.13
C ALA A 122 -4.44 -2.88 -6.16
N LEU A 123 -3.88 -2.12 -7.09
CA LEU A 123 -2.94 -2.60 -8.10
C LEU A 123 -1.59 -3.02 -7.52
N ASP A 124 -1.19 -2.51 -6.35
CA ASP A 124 0.04 -2.92 -5.65
C ASP A 124 0.01 -4.40 -5.27
N SER A 125 -1.21 -4.97 -5.17
CA SER A 125 -1.42 -6.40 -5.04
C SER A 125 -1.61 -7.06 -6.41
N LEU A 126 -2.52 -6.56 -7.26
CA LEU A 126 -2.94 -7.29 -8.46
C LEU A 126 -1.83 -7.41 -9.52
N LEU A 127 -1.07 -6.34 -9.76
CA LEU A 127 -0.11 -6.30 -10.86
C LEU A 127 1.13 -7.17 -10.62
N PRO A 128 1.77 -7.16 -9.43
CA PRO A 128 2.88 -8.08 -9.16
C PRO A 128 2.49 -9.57 -9.30
N HIS A 129 1.31 -9.92 -8.79
CA HIS A 129 0.79 -11.28 -8.95
C HIS A 129 0.54 -11.64 -10.42
N ALA A 130 -0.06 -10.73 -11.20
CA ALA A 130 -0.33 -10.96 -12.62
C ALA A 130 0.95 -11.07 -13.45
N TRP A 131 1.99 -10.29 -13.10
CA TRP A 131 3.28 -10.31 -13.79
C TRP A 131 4.00 -11.64 -13.63
N THR A 132 4.02 -12.19 -12.41
CA THR A 132 4.74 -13.43 -12.07
C THR A 132 3.88 -14.69 -12.15
N GLY A 133 2.56 -14.54 -12.21
CA GLY A 133 1.57 -15.60 -12.26
C GLY A 133 1.31 -16.17 -13.65
N GLY A 134 2.33 -16.28 -14.51
CA GLY A 134 2.25 -17.01 -15.79
C GLY A 134 1.53 -16.35 -16.96
N ASN A 135 0.79 -15.26 -16.76
CA ASN A 135 0.19 -14.48 -17.87
C ASN A 135 0.43 -12.97 -17.70
N PRO A 136 1.61 -12.48 -18.15
CA PRO A 136 2.02 -11.09 -18.02
C PRO A 136 1.06 -10.09 -18.68
N GLN A 137 0.27 -10.48 -19.69
CA GLN A 137 -0.70 -9.60 -20.34
C GLN A 137 -1.83 -9.17 -19.39
N HIS A 138 -2.10 -9.92 -18.33
CA HIS A 138 -3.06 -9.51 -17.30
C HIS A 138 -2.64 -8.24 -16.57
N VAL A 139 -1.34 -7.90 -16.54
CA VAL A 139 -0.86 -6.62 -16.00
C VAL A 139 -1.50 -5.46 -16.78
N GLY A 140 -1.39 -5.48 -18.12
CA GLY A 140 -2.01 -4.48 -18.97
C GLY A 140 -3.55 -4.45 -18.86
N LEU A 141 -4.19 -5.61 -18.78
CA LEU A 141 -5.65 -5.69 -18.64
C LEU A 141 -6.16 -5.10 -17.32
N TRP A 142 -5.53 -5.43 -16.19
CA TRP A 142 -5.89 -4.86 -14.89
C TRP A 142 -5.61 -3.37 -14.81
N SER A 143 -4.53 -2.89 -15.44
CA SER A 143 -4.27 -1.45 -15.58
C SER A 143 -5.36 -0.76 -16.38
N GLN A 144 -5.78 -1.31 -17.52
CA GLN A 144 -6.89 -0.75 -18.33
C GLN A 144 -8.20 -0.70 -17.54
N ARG A 145 -8.55 -1.78 -16.83
CA ARG A 145 -9.73 -1.84 -15.95
C ARG A 145 -9.68 -0.78 -14.87
N MET A 146 -8.52 -0.55 -14.26
CA MET A 146 -8.36 0.49 -13.23
C MET A 146 -8.50 1.89 -13.82
N VAL A 147 -7.94 2.17 -15.01
CA VAL A 147 -8.14 3.47 -15.66
C VAL A 147 -9.62 3.72 -15.94
N VAL A 148 -10.36 2.72 -16.45
CA VAL A 148 -11.82 2.84 -16.65
C VAL A 148 -12.53 3.11 -15.32
N LEU A 149 -12.19 2.35 -14.28
CA LEU A 149 -12.80 2.49 -12.96
C LEU A 149 -12.53 3.88 -12.34
N LEU A 150 -11.29 4.35 -12.41
CA LEU A 150 -10.91 5.67 -11.93
C LEU A 150 -11.62 6.78 -12.72
N SER A 151 -11.79 6.64 -14.03
CA SER A 151 -12.58 7.58 -14.84
C SER A 151 -14.06 7.66 -14.41
N MET A 152 -14.63 6.55 -13.92
CA MET A 152 -15.99 6.57 -13.35
C MET A 152 -16.02 7.26 -11.98
N ILE A 153 -14.98 7.07 -11.17
CA ILE A 153 -14.85 7.65 -9.82
C ILE A 153 -14.52 9.14 -9.89
N THR A 154 -13.81 9.61 -10.91
CA THR A 154 -13.51 11.03 -11.08
C THR A 154 -14.72 11.85 -11.47
N ALA A 155 -15.74 11.28 -12.11
CA ALA A 155 -16.97 12.01 -12.47
C ALA A 155 -17.64 12.72 -11.27
N PRO A 156 -17.94 12.05 -10.13
CA PRO A 156 -18.47 12.74 -8.96
C PRO A 156 -17.47 13.72 -8.32
N ILE A 157 -16.16 13.45 -8.40
CA ILE A 157 -15.11 14.35 -7.89
C ILE A 157 -15.10 15.67 -8.69
N VAL A 158 -15.17 15.59 -10.02
CA VAL A 158 -15.28 16.73 -10.92
C VAL A 158 -16.50 17.58 -10.56
N LEU A 159 -17.67 16.96 -10.40
CA LEU A 159 -18.89 17.68 -10.03
C LEU A 159 -18.76 18.39 -8.68
N LEU A 160 -18.10 17.75 -7.71
CA LEU A 160 -17.82 18.35 -6.41
C LEU A 160 -16.89 19.57 -6.55
N TRP A 161 -15.79 19.43 -7.29
CA TRP A 161 -14.77 20.47 -7.44
C TRP A 161 -15.26 21.68 -8.23
N LEU A 162 -16.10 21.46 -9.26
CA LEU A 162 -16.75 22.55 -9.99
C LEU A 162 -17.66 23.41 -9.11
N ASN A 163 -18.25 22.80 -8.07
CA ASN A 163 -19.13 23.46 -7.10
C ASN A 163 -18.43 23.80 -5.77
N ALA A 164 -17.10 23.73 -5.71
CA ALA A 164 -16.36 23.84 -4.46
C ALA A 164 -16.58 25.17 -3.73
N GLU A 165 -16.65 26.31 -4.44
CA GLU A 165 -16.93 27.61 -3.82
C GLU A 165 -18.23 27.59 -3.00
N SER A 166 -19.33 27.12 -3.59
CA SER A 166 -20.62 27.02 -2.91
C SER A 166 -20.59 26.09 -1.70
N ILE A 167 -19.77 25.04 -1.75
CA ILE A 167 -19.59 24.11 -0.63
C ILE A 167 -18.78 24.78 0.50
N LEU A 168 -17.67 25.44 0.16
CA LEU A 168 -16.81 26.14 1.12
C LEU A 168 -17.55 27.29 1.81
N LEU A 169 -18.39 28.03 1.08
CA LEU A 169 -19.27 29.05 1.66
C LEU A 169 -20.26 28.45 2.66
N LYS A 170 -20.86 27.28 2.37
CA LYS A 170 -21.73 26.56 3.32
C LYS A 170 -20.98 26.08 4.56
N LEU A 171 -19.68 25.76 4.41
CA LEU A 171 -18.77 25.45 5.51
C LEU A 171 -18.28 26.71 6.26
N LYS A 172 -18.86 27.89 5.97
CA LYS A 172 -18.57 29.17 6.62
C LYS A 172 -17.13 29.65 6.44
N GLN A 173 -16.48 29.27 5.34
CA GLN A 173 -15.22 29.89 4.94
C GLN A 173 -15.44 31.34 4.53
N GLU A 174 -14.40 32.16 4.66
CA GLU A 174 -14.43 33.55 4.21
C GLU A 174 -14.74 33.61 2.70
N PRO A 175 -15.64 34.52 2.23
CA PRO A 175 -16.11 34.51 0.86
C PRO A 175 -15.01 34.57 -0.20
N GLU A 176 -14.00 35.41 0.00
CA GLU A 176 -12.93 35.58 -0.99
C GLU A 176 -12.00 34.37 -1.03
N VAL A 177 -11.64 33.80 0.13
CA VAL A 177 -10.86 32.56 0.23
C VAL A 177 -11.62 31.39 -0.39
N ALA A 178 -12.93 31.28 -0.15
CA ALA A 178 -13.78 30.25 -0.73
C ALA A 178 -13.87 30.36 -2.27
N ARG A 179 -14.01 31.58 -2.79
CA ARG A 179 -14.03 31.88 -4.23
C ARG A 179 -12.71 31.50 -4.89
N MET A 180 -11.59 31.92 -4.31
CA MET A 180 -10.25 31.64 -4.83
C MET A 180 -9.90 30.14 -4.75
N ALA A 181 -10.25 29.46 -3.66
CA ALA A 181 -10.08 28.01 -3.53
C ALA A 181 -10.95 27.24 -4.53
N GLY A 182 -12.20 27.69 -4.75
CA GLY A 182 -13.09 27.14 -5.76
C GLY A 182 -12.52 27.29 -7.19
N LEU A 183 -12.01 28.48 -7.51
CA LEU A 183 -11.35 28.75 -8.79
C LEU A 183 -10.11 27.86 -8.99
N TYR A 184 -9.30 27.69 -7.94
CA TYR A 184 -8.14 26.77 -7.97
C TYR A 184 -8.58 25.34 -8.33
N LEU A 185 -9.60 24.82 -7.64
CA LEU A 185 -10.13 23.47 -7.86
C LEU A 185 -10.75 23.26 -9.24
N GLN A 186 -11.45 24.26 -9.77
CA GLN A 186 -12.01 24.23 -11.13
C GLN A 186 -10.91 24.00 -12.18
N TRP A 187 -9.81 24.74 -12.10
CA TRP A 187 -8.67 24.56 -13.01
C TRP A 187 -7.88 23.29 -12.72
N PHE A 188 -7.74 22.92 -11.45
CA PHE A 188 -7.05 21.69 -11.06
C PHE A 188 -7.80 20.42 -11.47
N THR A 189 -9.10 20.51 -11.72
CA THR A 189 -9.93 19.42 -12.27
C THR A 189 -9.37 18.88 -13.58
N LEU A 190 -8.74 19.75 -14.40
CA LEU A 190 -8.13 19.34 -15.66
C LEU A 190 -6.98 18.34 -15.46
N SER A 191 -6.36 18.29 -14.28
CA SER A 191 -5.29 17.32 -13.98
C SER A 191 -5.80 15.89 -13.75
N LEU A 192 -7.09 15.69 -13.47
CA LEU A 192 -7.62 14.39 -13.02
C LEU A 192 -7.39 13.25 -14.03
N PRO A 193 -7.59 13.42 -15.35
CA PRO A 193 -7.29 12.38 -16.33
C PRO A 193 -5.81 11.99 -16.31
N GLY A 194 -4.90 12.98 -16.36
CA GLY A 194 -3.46 12.76 -16.28
C GLY A 194 -3.03 12.08 -14.98
N GLN A 195 -3.61 12.48 -13.85
CA GLN A 195 -3.34 11.86 -12.55
C GLN A 195 -3.78 10.39 -12.52
N CYS A 196 -4.98 10.07 -13.02
CA CYS A 196 -5.49 8.69 -13.05
C CYS A 196 -4.65 7.76 -13.93
N ILE A 197 -4.18 8.25 -15.08
CA ILE A 197 -3.32 7.46 -15.96
C ILE A 197 -1.93 7.31 -15.34
N THR A 198 -1.34 8.40 -14.84
CA THR A 198 -0.03 8.42 -14.19
C THR A 198 0.04 7.43 -13.04
N ILE A 199 -0.94 7.45 -12.14
CA ILE A 199 -0.92 6.66 -10.92
C ILE A 199 -1.01 5.14 -11.20
N VAL A 200 -1.71 4.78 -12.28
CA VAL A 200 -1.81 3.40 -12.79
C VAL A 200 -0.55 3.01 -13.54
N ALA A 201 -0.04 3.88 -14.43
CA ALA A 201 1.15 3.64 -15.22
C ALA A 201 2.40 3.44 -14.34
N ARG A 202 2.54 4.24 -13.29
CA ARG A 202 3.63 4.08 -12.31
C ARG A 202 3.64 2.68 -11.71
N ARG A 203 2.48 2.18 -11.29
CA ARG A 203 2.31 0.83 -10.73
C ARG A 203 2.51 -0.27 -11.77
N PHE A 204 2.09 -0.02 -13.01
CA PHE A 204 2.36 -0.90 -14.15
C PHE A 204 3.86 -1.17 -14.30
N TYR A 205 4.70 -0.12 -14.32
CA TYR A 205 6.16 -0.28 -14.43
C TYR A 205 6.80 -0.85 -13.15
N GLN A 206 6.34 -0.41 -11.98
CA GLN A 206 6.86 -0.86 -10.69
C GLN A 206 6.64 -2.36 -10.46
N ALA A 207 5.45 -2.90 -10.81
CA ALA A 207 5.15 -4.33 -10.68
C ALA A 207 6.12 -5.22 -11.49
N GLN A 208 6.60 -4.71 -12.63
CA GLN A 208 7.57 -5.37 -13.51
C GLN A 208 9.03 -5.23 -13.04
N GLY A 209 9.28 -4.57 -11.90
CA GLY A 209 10.63 -4.25 -11.42
C GLY A 209 11.30 -3.09 -12.18
N ARG A 210 10.57 -2.37 -13.04
CA ARG A 210 11.09 -1.27 -13.87
C ARG A 210 10.84 0.11 -13.24
N SER A 211 11.12 0.24 -11.95
CA SER A 211 10.87 1.46 -11.15
C SER A 211 11.66 2.71 -11.62
N HIS A 212 12.76 2.51 -12.34
CA HIS A 212 13.58 3.60 -12.88
C HIS A 212 12.85 4.40 -13.97
N ILE A 213 11.96 3.77 -14.75
CA ILE A 213 11.23 4.44 -15.84
C ILE A 213 10.34 5.57 -15.31
N PRO A 214 9.44 5.32 -14.32
CA PRO A 214 8.69 6.40 -13.68
C PRO A 214 9.55 7.52 -13.12
N THR A 215 10.72 7.18 -12.57
CA THR A 215 11.63 8.15 -11.96
C THR A 215 12.22 9.09 -13.00
N ILE A 216 12.71 8.56 -14.13
CA ILE A 216 13.29 9.36 -15.22
C ILE A 216 12.23 10.29 -15.83
N ILE A 217 11.03 9.77 -16.09
CA ILE A 217 9.92 10.57 -16.60
C ILE A 217 9.57 11.67 -15.60
N MET A 218 9.52 11.35 -14.31
CA MET A 218 9.21 12.33 -13.27
C MET A 218 10.27 13.43 -13.15
N THR A 219 11.55 13.11 -13.31
CA THR A 219 12.63 14.12 -13.31
C THR A 219 12.44 15.13 -14.43
N PHE A 220 12.10 14.66 -15.64
CA PHE A 220 11.81 15.54 -16.77
C PHE A 220 10.56 16.39 -16.51
N ILE A 221 9.48 15.78 -16.01
CA ILE A 221 8.22 16.48 -15.72
C ILE A 221 8.38 17.51 -14.61
N ALA A 222 9.17 17.25 -13.58
CA ALA A 222 9.45 18.22 -12.52
C ALA A 222 10.13 19.49 -13.07
N ALA A 223 11.09 19.35 -13.98
CA ALA A 223 11.74 20.48 -14.64
C ALA A 223 10.75 21.28 -15.51
N VAL A 224 9.91 20.59 -16.29
CA VAL A 224 8.85 21.21 -17.10
C VAL A 224 7.84 21.93 -16.20
N ASN A 225 7.43 21.31 -15.09
CA ASN A 225 6.48 21.89 -14.14
C ASN A 225 7.03 23.17 -13.49
N ALA A 226 8.30 23.19 -13.10
CA ALA A 226 8.94 24.39 -12.57
C ALA A 226 8.97 25.53 -13.60
N LEU A 227 9.29 25.22 -14.86
CA LEU A 227 9.24 26.19 -15.96
C LEU A 227 7.82 26.71 -16.22
N LEU A 228 6.82 25.81 -16.23
CA LEU A 228 5.42 26.18 -16.44
C LEU A 228 4.88 27.03 -15.29
N ASN A 229 5.21 26.71 -14.04
CA ASN A 229 4.85 27.54 -12.89
C ASN A 229 5.46 28.94 -13.02
N TRP A 230 6.75 29.04 -13.36
CA TRP A 230 7.37 30.34 -13.59
C TRP A 230 6.70 31.12 -14.73
N LEU A 231 6.48 30.49 -15.88
CA LEU A 231 5.94 31.14 -17.08
C LEU A 231 4.48 31.56 -16.92
N LEU A 232 3.62 30.67 -16.40
CA LEU A 232 2.18 30.93 -16.28
C LEU A 232 1.83 31.81 -15.09
N VAL A 233 2.64 31.80 -14.02
CA VAL A 233 2.34 32.60 -12.82
C VAL A 233 3.03 33.97 -12.89
N TRP A 234 4.30 34.03 -13.29
CA TRP A 234 5.11 35.26 -13.25
C TRP A 234 5.65 35.73 -14.60
N GLY A 235 5.44 34.96 -15.66
CA GLY A 235 6.04 35.21 -16.97
C GLY A 235 5.56 36.50 -17.67
N PRO A 236 5.89 36.66 -18.96
CA PRO A 236 5.56 37.87 -19.70
C PRO A 236 4.04 38.04 -19.84
N GLU A 237 3.60 39.30 -19.93
CA GLU A 237 2.17 39.69 -19.95
C GLU A 237 1.28 38.86 -20.90
N PRO A 238 1.71 38.45 -22.11
CA PRO A 238 0.87 37.66 -23.00
C PRO A 238 0.55 36.23 -22.51
N ILE A 239 1.37 35.67 -21.62
CA ILE A 239 1.28 34.27 -21.16
C ILE A 239 0.95 34.20 -19.66
N ARG A 240 1.10 35.31 -18.94
CA ARG A 240 0.89 35.37 -17.49
C ARG A 240 -0.59 35.26 -17.13
N LEU A 241 -0.92 34.17 -16.44
CA LEU A 241 -2.24 33.85 -15.91
C LEU A 241 -2.37 34.13 -14.40
N GLY A 242 -1.25 34.41 -13.71
CA GLY A 242 -1.25 34.72 -12.27
C GLY A 242 -1.68 33.52 -11.43
N PHE A 243 -2.63 33.71 -10.51
CA PHE A 243 -3.05 32.69 -9.54
C PHE A 243 -3.48 31.36 -10.19
N ILE A 244 -4.27 31.42 -11.26
CA ILE A 244 -4.75 30.22 -11.97
C ILE A 244 -3.65 29.52 -12.77
N GLY A 245 -2.50 30.19 -12.98
CA GLY A 245 -1.36 29.62 -13.70
C GLY A 245 -0.78 28.38 -13.02
N ALA A 246 -0.80 28.32 -11.68
CA ALA A 246 -0.26 27.20 -10.91
C ALA A 246 -1.08 25.89 -11.05
N PRO A 247 -2.41 25.87 -10.85
CA PRO A 247 -3.20 24.65 -11.09
C PRO A 247 -3.21 24.23 -12.57
N ILE A 248 -3.10 25.17 -13.51
CA ILE A 248 -2.96 24.87 -14.95
C ILE A 248 -1.59 24.23 -15.24
N ALA A 249 -0.49 24.78 -14.70
CA ALA A 249 0.86 24.22 -14.84
C ALA A 249 0.91 22.78 -14.33
N SER A 250 0.30 22.52 -13.18
CA SER A 250 0.17 21.19 -12.60
C SER A 250 -0.65 20.25 -13.49
N SER A 251 -1.79 20.72 -14.03
CA SER A 251 -2.63 19.93 -14.93
C SER A 251 -1.89 19.51 -16.20
N ILE A 252 -1.24 20.47 -16.87
CA ILE A 252 -0.41 20.20 -18.06
C ILE A 252 0.70 19.20 -17.72
N SER A 253 1.31 19.30 -16.54
CA SER A 253 2.40 18.42 -16.13
C SER A 253 1.93 16.96 -15.94
N PHE A 254 0.78 16.76 -15.30
CA PHE A 254 0.20 15.43 -15.12
C PHE A 254 -0.30 14.83 -16.44
N ASP A 255 -0.92 15.63 -17.31
CA ASP A 255 -1.40 15.17 -18.61
C ASP A 255 -0.23 14.84 -19.56
N LEU A 256 0.82 15.66 -19.55
CA LEU A 256 2.05 15.37 -20.30
C LEU A 256 2.71 14.09 -19.79
N MET A 257 2.78 13.92 -18.47
CA MET A 257 3.32 12.69 -17.87
C MET A 257 2.51 11.46 -18.29
N ALA A 258 1.18 11.54 -18.27
CA ALA A 258 0.30 10.48 -18.75
C ALA A 258 0.53 10.15 -20.23
N LEU A 259 0.66 11.17 -21.08
CA LEU A 259 0.96 11.00 -22.50
C LEU A 259 2.29 10.27 -22.71
N ILE A 260 3.36 10.70 -22.01
CA ILE A 260 4.68 10.05 -22.10
C ILE A 260 4.58 8.59 -21.66
N TYR A 261 3.85 8.28 -20.57
CA TYR A 261 3.65 6.90 -20.14
C TYR A 261 2.92 6.05 -21.16
N ILE A 262 1.86 6.58 -21.79
CA ILE A 262 1.12 5.87 -22.84
C ILE A 262 2.05 5.60 -24.03
N VAL A 263 2.75 6.62 -24.53
CA VAL A 263 3.67 6.48 -25.66
C VAL A 263 4.76 5.46 -25.32
N HIS A 264 5.38 5.57 -24.15
CA HIS A 264 6.41 4.64 -23.71
C HIS A 264 5.87 3.20 -23.60
N ALA A 265 4.66 3.01 -23.05
CA ALA A 265 4.08 1.69 -22.86
C ALA A 265 3.71 1.00 -24.19
N TYR A 266 3.26 1.75 -25.20
CA TYR A 266 2.81 1.20 -26.47
C TYR A 266 3.93 1.03 -27.51
N PHE A 267 4.94 1.91 -27.49
CA PHE A 267 5.95 1.96 -28.54
C PHE A 267 7.36 1.54 -28.10
N ILE A 268 7.69 1.60 -26.80
CA ILE A 268 9.06 1.36 -26.30
C ILE A 268 9.12 0.13 -25.40
N ASN A 269 8.14 -0.04 -24.51
CA ASN A 269 8.14 -1.13 -23.54
C ASN A 269 7.92 -2.50 -24.20
N SER A 270 8.49 -3.56 -23.59
CA SER A 270 8.28 -4.93 -24.05
C SER A 270 6.78 -5.27 -24.16
N PRO A 271 6.34 -5.93 -25.26
CA PRO A 271 4.94 -6.27 -25.48
C PRO A 271 4.40 -7.32 -24.49
N GLU A 272 5.25 -7.96 -23.69
CA GLU A 272 4.86 -9.01 -22.72
C GLU A 272 3.73 -8.57 -21.77
N ALA A 273 3.85 -7.39 -21.17
CA ALA A 273 2.85 -6.86 -20.23
C ALA A 273 1.66 -6.17 -20.93
N ARG A 274 1.71 -6.01 -22.26
CA ARG A 274 0.72 -5.24 -23.02
C ARG A 274 -0.49 -6.11 -23.32
N HIS A 275 -1.67 -5.55 -23.05
CA HIS A 275 -2.94 -6.14 -23.46
C HIS A 275 -3.60 -5.25 -24.53
N PRO A 276 -4.15 -5.81 -25.63
CA PRO A 276 -4.88 -5.01 -26.60
C PRO A 276 -6.11 -4.36 -25.96
N MET A 277 -6.41 -3.12 -26.34
CA MET A 277 -7.60 -2.44 -25.85
C MET A 277 -8.85 -3.07 -26.47
N ASN A 278 -9.68 -3.71 -25.64
CA ASN A 278 -10.93 -4.34 -26.06
C ASN A 278 -11.95 -4.31 -24.91
N TYR A 279 -13.14 -4.85 -25.13
CA TYR A 279 -14.24 -4.83 -24.16
C TYR A 279 -13.93 -5.54 -22.82
N LEU A 280 -12.85 -6.32 -22.73
CA LEU A 280 -12.44 -6.98 -21.48
C LEU A 280 -12.04 -5.98 -20.40
N CYS A 281 -11.70 -4.73 -20.78
CA CYS A 281 -11.44 -3.65 -19.82
C CYS A 281 -12.70 -3.21 -19.05
N LEU A 282 -13.90 -3.57 -19.53
CA LEU A 282 -15.17 -3.28 -18.87
C LEU A 282 -15.66 -4.44 -17.99
N GLN A 283 -14.99 -5.59 -18.04
CA GLN A 283 -15.33 -6.76 -17.23
C GLN A 283 -14.66 -6.69 -15.86
N GLU A 284 -15.22 -7.41 -14.89
CA GLU A 284 -14.67 -7.56 -13.52
C GLU A 284 -14.53 -6.24 -12.72
N LEU A 285 -15.12 -5.14 -13.21
CA LEU A 285 -15.07 -3.83 -12.54
C LEU A 285 -15.68 -3.86 -11.14
N GLY A 286 -16.74 -4.65 -10.90
CA GLY A 286 -17.33 -4.80 -9.57
C GLY A 286 -16.39 -5.46 -8.55
N LYS A 287 -15.61 -6.47 -8.98
CA LYS A 287 -14.59 -7.10 -8.12
C LYS A 287 -13.45 -6.11 -7.85
N LEU A 288 -13.01 -5.39 -8.87
CA LEU A 288 -11.98 -4.35 -8.74
C LEU A 288 -12.42 -3.20 -7.83
N PHE A 289 -13.67 -2.77 -7.95
CA PHE A 289 -14.26 -1.73 -7.12
C PHE A 289 -14.29 -2.13 -5.65
N ARG A 290 -14.72 -3.36 -5.32
CA ARG A 290 -14.71 -3.84 -3.92
C ARG A 290 -13.30 -3.88 -3.33
N LEU A 291 -12.33 -4.30 -4.14
CA LEU A 291 -10.92 -4.33 -3.73
C LEU A 291 -10.37 -2.91 -3.52
N GLY A 292 -10.62 -2.03 -4.47
CA GLY A 292 -10.24 -0.62 -4.42
C GLY A 292 -10.88 0.12 -3.26
N LEU A 293 -12.16 -0.10 -2.98
CA LEU A 293 -12.88 0.51 -1.86
C LEU A 293 -12.24 0.16 -0.51
N SER A 294 -11.75 -1.08 -0.36
CA SER A 294 -11.03 -1.49 0.85
C SER A 294 -9.70 -0.73 0.97
N SER A 295 -8.92 -0.66 -0.10
CA SER A 295 -7.67 0.13 -0.14
C SER A 295 -7.90 1.62 0.09
N THR A 296 -9.00 2.18 -0.45
CA THR A 296 -9.42 3.56 -0.19
C THR A 296 -9.77 3.77 1.25
N GLY A 297 -10.50 2.84 1.89
CA GLY A 297 -10.74 2.89 3.32
C GLY A 297 -9.45 2.93 4.13
N GLN A 298 -8.40 2.24 3.71
CA GLN A 298 -7.09 2.30 4.36
C GLN A 298 -6.40 3.66 4.15
N ILE A 299 -6.18 4.08 2.90
CA ILE A 299 -5.40 5.28 2.58
C ILE A 299 -6.15 6.58 2.93
N ALA A 300 -7.43 6.68 2.58
CA ALA A 300 -8.21 7.88 2.84
C ALA A 300 -8.44 8.09 4.33
N SER A 301 -8.64 7.02 5.11
CA SER A 301 -8.80 7.15 6.57
C SER A 301 -7.54 7.69 7.24
N GLU A 302 -6.35 7.29 6.78
CA GLU A 302 -5.06 7.84 7.24
C GLU A 302 -4.95 9.32 6.92
N TRP A 303 -5.19 9.71 5.66
CA TRP A 303 -5.10 11.11 5.22
C TRP A 303 -6.10 12.00 5.96
N TRP A 304 -7.35 11.57 6.06
CA TRP A 304 -8.39 12.32 6.76
C TRP A 304 -8.12 12.43 8.26
N CYS A 305 -7.45 11.44 8.87
CA CYS A 305 -7.05 11.52 10.27
C CYS A 305 -6.08 12.68 10.50
N TRP A 306 -5.10 12.87 9.61
CA TRP A 306 -4.17 14.01 9.68
C TRP A 306 -4.90 15.36 9.59
N GLU A 307 -5.90 15.46 8.71
CA GLU A 307 -6.72 16.67 8.58
C GLU A 307 -7.60 16.93 9.82
N ILE A 308 -8.18 15.88 10.40
CA ILE A 308 -8.95 15.99 11.66
C ILE A 308 -8.05 16.49 12.80
N VAL A 309 -6.82 15.97 12.90
CA VAL A 309 -5.85 16.42 13.89
C VAL A 309 -5.42 17.87 13.64
N ALA A 310 -5.22 18.26 12.38
CA ALA A 310 -4.92 19.65 12.03
C ALA A 310 -6.07 20.60 12.41
N LEU A 311 -7.32 20.21 12.14
CA LEU A 311 -8.51 20.95 12.56
C LEU A 311 -8.62 21.03 14.08
N ALA A 312 -8.34 19.95 14.81
CA ALA A 312 -8.30 19.97 16.27
C ALA A 312 -7.19 20.90 16.80
N ALA A 313 -6.00 20.86 16.21
CA ALA A 313 -4.91 21.74 16.56
C ALA A 313 -5.24 23.22 16.32
N SER A 314 -6.03 23.54 15.28
CA SER A 314 -6.49 24.91 15.01
C SER A 314 -7.32 25.52 16.14
N GLN A 315 -8.01 24.69 16.93
CA GLN A 315 -8.81 25.14 18.07
C GLN A 315 -7.98 25.44 19.32
N LEU A 316 -6.72 25.00 19.38
CA LEU A 316 -5.81 25.26 20.49
C LEU A 316 -5.16 26.66 20.41
N GLY A 317 -5.31 27.36 19.29
CA GLY A 317 -4.79 28.72 19.07
C GLY A 317 -3.68 28.79 18.00
N PRO A 318 -3.20 30.01 17.70
CA PRO A 318 -2.30 30.24 16.56
C PRO A 318 -0.91 29.62 16.75
N ILE A 319 -0.37 29.56 17.98
CA ILE A 319 0.95 28.97 18.25
C ILE A 319 0.94 27.45 18.02
N PRO A 320 0.03 26.65 18.65
CA PRO A 320 -0.10 25.23 18.35
C PRO A 320 -0.37 24.92 16.87
N LEU A 321 -1.13 25.77 16.18
CA LEU A 321 -1.42 25.60 14.75
C LEU A 321 -0.17 25.79 13.88
N ALA A 322 0.65 26.79 14.19
CA ALA A 322 1.93 27.01 13.52
C ALA A 322 2.87 25.82 13.74
N ALA A 323 2.99 25.35 14.99
CA ALA A 323 3.76 24.16 15.33
C ALA A 323 3.24 22.93 14.56
N GLN A 324 1.93 22.68 14.53
CA GLN A 324 1.34 21.57 13.78
C GLN A 324 1.72 21.57 12.30
N SER A 325 1.78 22.74 11.66
CA SER A 325 2.15 22.87 10.25
C SER A 325 3.62 22.47 9.99
N VAL A 326 4.52 22.88 10.88
CA VAL A 326 5.95 22.50 10.84
C VAL A 326 6.11 21.00 11.03
N LEU A 327 5.34 20.43 11.96
CA LEU A 327 5.37 19.01 12.27
C LEU A 327 4.83 18.16 11.12
N LEU A 328 3.72 18.55 10.52
CA LEU A 328 3.17 17.87 9.35
C LEU A 328 4.15 17.90 8.17
N THR A 329 4.79 19.04 7.94
CA THR A 329 5.81 19.18 6.89
C THR A 329 7.01 18.27 7.15
N SER A 330 7.50 18.25 8.40
CA SER A 330 8.59 17.39 8.83
C SER A 330 8.23 15.90 8.69
N ALA A 331 7.02 15.53 9.10
CA ALA A 331 6.47 14.18 9.00
C ALA A 331 6.43 13.69 7.55
N ASN A 332 5.92 14.53 6.64
CA ASN A 332 5.78 14.18 5.23
C ASN A 332 7.13 13.90 4.57
N VAL A 333 8.16 14.71 4.85
CA VAL A 333 9.51 14.49 4.30
C VAL A 333 10.09 13.15 4.78
N VAL A 334 9.93 12.86 6.06
CA VAL A 334 10.44 11.63 6.68
C VAL A 334 9.68 10.40 6.19
N TYR A 335 8.36 10.51 6.01
CA TYR A 335 7.47 9.43 5.60
C TYR A 335 7.80 8.88 4.21
N MET A 336 8.42 9.67 3.32
CA MET A 336 8.76 9.23 1.96
C MET A 336 9.68 8.01 1.93
N ALA A 337 10.66 7.94 2.83
CA ALA A 337 11.62 6.84 2.88
C ALA A 337 10.97 5.50 3.29
N PRO A 338 10.28 5.38 4.44
CA PRO A 338 9.58 4.16 4.82
C PRO A 338 8.43 3.84 3.85
N PHE A 339 7.75 4.84 3.28
CA PHE A 339 6.74 4.60 2.25
C PHE A 339 7.33 3.97 0.97
N SER A 340 8.51 4.39 0.55
CA SER A 340 9.17 3.83 -0.63
C SER A 340 9.62 2.38 -0.41
N VAL A 341 10.15 2.08 0.78
CA VAL A 341 10.48 0.70 1.21
C VAL A 341 9.22 -0.16 1.32
N SER A 342 8.13 0.40 1.84
CA SER A 342 6.81 -0.26 1.90
C SER A 342 6.33 -0.70 0.52
N LEU A 343 6.40 0.20 -0.47
CA LEU A 343 5.97 -0.08 -1.83
C LEU A 343 6.89 -1.12 -2.51
N ALA A 344 8.20 -1.00 -2.35
CA ALA A 344 9.17 -1.99 -2.85
C ALA A 344 8.92 -3.38 -2.23
N THR A 345 8.71 -3.44 -0.92
CA THR A 345 8.34 -4.67 -0.21
C THR A 345 7.05 -5.25 -0.75
N SER A 346 6.03 -4.40 -1.00
CA SER A 346 4.75 -4.87 -1.52
C SER A 346 4.90 -5.56 -2.87
N ILE A 347 5.71 -4.98 -3.76
CA ILE A 347 6.01 -5.55 -5.08
C ILE A 347 6.77 -6.86 -4.94
N ARG A 348 7.80 -6.90 -4.07
CA ARG A 348 8.65 -8.08 -3.82
C ARG A 348 7.83 -9.26 -3.29
N VAL A 349 7.01 -9.03 -2.27
CA VAL A 349 6.11 -10.04 -1.70
C VAL A 349 5.07 -10.48 -2.73
N GLY A 350 4.45 -9.54 -3.47
CA GLY A 350 3.46 -9.86 -4.49
C GLY A 350 4.03 -10.70 -5.65
N ASN A 351 5.25 -10.38 -6.11
CA ASN A 351 5.96 -11.14 -7.14
C ASN A 351 6.36 -12.55 -6.64
N ALA A 352 6.80 -12.68 -5.39
CA ALA A 352 7.11 -13.97 -4.80
C ALA A 352 5.86 -14.85 -4.63
N LEU A 353 4.73 -14.26 -4.23
CA LEU A 353 3.44 -14.96 -4.14
C LEU A 353 2.93 -15.39 -5.52
N GLY A 354 3.02 -14.53 -6.54
CA GLY A 354 2.57 -14.84 -7.90
C GLY A 354 3.40 -15.92 -8.59
N SER A 355 4.71 -15.95 -8.31
CA SER A 355 5.61 -17.04 -8.76
C SER A 355 5.50 -18.33 -7.93
N GLY A 356 4.63 -18.38 -6.92
CA GLY A 356 4.43 -19.54 -6.06
C GLY A 356 5.55 -19.84 -5.07
N GLN A 357 6.39 -18.84 -4.74
CA GLN A 357 7.57 -19.00 -3.90
C GLN A 357 7.30 -18.51 -2.47
N ALA A 358 6.57 -19.31 -1.69
CA ALA A 358 6.16 -18.97 -0.31
C ALA A 358 7.34 -18.59 0.60
N ARG A 359 8.46 -19.35 0.54
CA ARG A 359 9.67 -19.06 1.33
C ARG A 359 10.27 -17.69 1.02
N LYS A 360 10.28 -17.28 -0.25
CA LYS A 360 10.77 -15.95 -0.66
C LYS A 360 9.81 -14.84 -0.24
N ALA A 361 8.51 -15.07 -0.32
CA ALA A 361 7.50 -14.11 0.15
C ALA A 361 7.63 -13.86 1.66
N LYS A 362 7.85 -14.94 2.43
CA LYS A 362 8.14 -14.87 3.87
C LYS A 362 9.43 -14.12 4.17
N LEU A 363 10.53 -14.47 3.50
CA LEU A 363 11.83 -13.79 3.67
C LEU A 363 11.72 -12.29 3.39
N ALA A 364 11.06 -11.89 2.29
CA ALA A 364 10.85 -10.49 1.93
C ALA A 364 10.06 -9.74 3.01
N ALA A 365 8.99 -10.35 3.52
CA ALA A 365 8.15 -9.73 4.55
C ALA A 365 8.87 -9.60 5.91
N GLU A 366 9.58 -10.64 6.36
CA GLU A 366 10.33 -10.61 7.62
C GLU A 366 11.53 -9.67 7.55
N THR A 367 12.24 -9.64 6.41
CA THR A 367 13.32 -8.68 6.16
C THR A 367 12.80 -7.24 6.19
N ALA A 368 11.62 -6.98 5.61
CA ALA A 368 10.99 -5.68 5.64
C ALA A 368 10.59 -5.21 7.06
N ILE A 369 10.18 -6.13 7.95
CA ILE A 369 9.97 -5.81 9.38
C ILE A 369 11.29 -5.30 9.98
N GLY A 370 12.38 -6.04 9.80
CA GLY A 370 13.71 -5.63 10.27
C GLY A 370 14.15 -4.26 9.73
N MET A 371 13.97 -4.05 8.42
CA MET A 371 14.25 -2.77 7.77
C MET A 371 13.38 -1.64 8.33
N SER A 372 12.09 -1.88 8.60
CA SER A 372 11.19 -0.87 9.16
C SER A 372 11.61 -0.40 10.55
N ILE A 373 12.01 -1.33 11.41
CA ILE A 373 12.47 -1.03 12.77
C ILE A 373 13.79 -0.26 12.67
N PHE A 374 14.70 -0.68 11.80
CA PHE A 374 15.97 0.01 11.59
C PHE A 374 15.79 1.45 11.08
N ILE A 375 14.95 1.64 10.06
CA ILE A 375 14.65 2.97 9.49
C ILE A 375 13.97 3.86 10.54
N ALA A 376 13.00 3.32 11.30
CA ALA A 376 12.35 4.03 12.39
C ALA A 376 13.34 4.48 13.47
N MET A 377 14.26 3.60 13.89
CA MET A 377 15.32 3.93 14.85
C MET A 377 16.26 5.00 14.30
N LEU A 378 16.67 4.91 13.03
CA LEU A 378 17.56 5.88 12.40
C LEU A 378 16.92 7.28 12.32
N ILE A 379 15.66 7.33 11.90
CA ILE A 379 14.87 8.57 11.86
C ILE A 379 14.72 9.14 13.27
N SER A 380 14.31 8.32 14.23
CA SER A 380 14.15 8.74 15.63
C SER A 380 15.47 9.27 16.21
N ALA A 381 16.59 8.57 16.00
CA ALA A 381 17.91 8.99 16.45
C ALA A 381 18.35 10.31 15.81
N THR A 382 18.06 10.51 14.52
CA THR A 382 18.34 11.76 13.80
C THR A 382 17.56 12.91 14.44
N TYR A 383 16.24 12.76 14.62
CA TYR A 383 15.41 13.79 15.25
C TYR A 383 15.84 14.08 16.68
N MET A 384 16.14 13.05 17.49
CA MET A 384 16.60 13.25 18.87
C MET A 384 17.94 13.99 18.94
N THR A 385 18.86 13.70 18.02
CA THR A 385 20.18 14.36 17.94
C THR A 385 20.03 15.81 17.52
N PHE A 386 19.22 16.07 16.50
CA PHE A 386 19.02 17.41 15.95
C PHE A 386 17.87 18.16 16.60
N ARG A 387 17.19 17.64 17.64
CA ARG A 387 15.96 18.23 18.21
C ARG A 387 16.06 19.71 18.58
N LYS A 388 17.24 20.13 19.05
CA LYS A 388 17.51 21.52 19.42
C LYS A 388 17.78 22.41 18.21
N ASN A 389 18.31 21.85 17.13
CA ASN A 389 18.67 22.56 15.90
C ASN A 389 17.55 22.54 14.85
N TRP A 390 16.69 21.52 14.90
CA TRP A 390 15.59 21.32 13.96
C TRP A 390 14.49 22.36 14.15
N SER A 391 14.19 22.76 15.39
CA SER A 391 13.29 23.87 15.69
C SER A 391 13.79 25.17 15.07
N TYR A 392 15.09 25.48 15.19
CA TYR A 392 15.68 26.71 14.60
C TYR A 392 15.54 26.82 13.06
N MET A 393 15.31 25.73 12.33
CA MET A 393 15.05 25.79 10.88
C MET A 393 13.63 26.22 10.52
N PHE A 394 12.66 26.14 11.45
CA PHE A 394 11.25 26.38 11.18
C PHE A 394 10.57 27.37 12.15
N ASN A 395 10.85 27.30 13.46
CA ASN A 395 10.60 28.33 14.49
C ASN A 395 11.06 27.84 15.89
N ASP A 396 11.28 28.75 16.84
CA ASP A 396 11.89 28.53 18.16
C ASP A 396 11.17 27.58 19.15
N ASP A 397 10.14 26.85 18.75
CA ASP A 397 9.37 25.99 19.67
C ASP A 397 9.76 24.50 19.62
N GLN A 398 9.78 23.92 20.83
CA GLN A 398 10.44 22.66 21.15
C GLN A 398 9.48 21.47 21.15
N GLU A 399 10.02 20.34 20.67
CA GLU A 399 9.59 18.93 20.81
C GLU A 399 8.50 18.37 19.89
N VAL A 400 8.88 17.38 19.07
CA VAL A 400 8.01 16.26 18.61
C VAL A 400 8.81 14.97 18.37
N LEU A 401 8.14 13.83 18.63
CA LEU A 401 8.58 12.46 18.39
C LEU A 401 7.76 11.84 17.21
N PHE A 402 8.39 11.03 16.35
CA PHE A 402 7.75 10.44 15.15
C PHE A 402 7.87 8.90 15.07
N ASP A 403 6.83 8.25 14.52
CA ASP A 403 6.66 6.80 14.30
C ASP A 403 6.77 6.46 12.79
N CYS A 404 7.40 5.33 12.45
CA CYS A 404 7.66 4.87 11.07
C CYS A 404 7.28 3.39 10.83
N GLY A 405 6.74 2.68 11.84
CA GLY A 405 6.50 1.23 11.77
C GLY A 405 5.27 0.82 10.95
N THR A 406 4.21 1.63 10.94
CA THR A 406 2.92 1.33 10.28
C THR A 406 3.05 1.23 8.76
N THR A 407 3.76 2.18 8.15
CA THR A 407 3.77 2.37 6.70
C THR A 407 4.30 1.15 5.96
N ILE A 408 5.37 0.51 6.45
CA ILE A 408 6.00 -0.65 5.80
C ILE A 408 5.13 -1.90 5.93
N MET A 409 4.45 -2.06 7.06
CA MET A 409 3.54 -3.19 7.28
C MET A 409 2.27 -3.11 6.45
N ASP A 410 1.76 -1.90 6.22
CA ASP A 410 0.65 -1.70 5.28
C ASP A 410 1.02 -2.16 3.86
N GLY A 411 2.28 -2.01 3.45
CA GLY A 411 2.79 -2.56 2.19
C GLY A 411 2.70 -4.08 2.13
N VAL A 412 3.06 -4.78 3.21
CA VAL A 412 2.94 -6.24 3.29
C VAL A 412 1.48 -6.69 3.29
N LEU A 413 0.58 -5.97 3.96
CA LEU A 413 -0.86 -6.26 3.96
C LEU A 413 -1.50 -6.03 2.60
N ARG A 414 -1.08 -4.96 1.89
CA ARG A 414 -1.47 -4.71 0.49
C ARG A 414 -1.01 -5.86 -0.40
N ALA A 415 0.26 -6.27 -0.31
CA ALA A 415 0.82 -7.37 -1.09
C ALA A 415 0.07 -8.70 -0.93
N ARG A 416 -0.41 -9.02 0.28
CA ARG A 416 -1.19 -10.24 0.53
C ARG A 416 -2.63 -10.19 -0.02
N GLY A 417 -3.06 -9.02 -0.50
CA GLY A 417 -4.46 -8.78 -0.87
C GLY A 417 -5.40 -8.84 0.33
N LYS A 418 -4.91 -8.52 1.54
CA LYS A 418 -5.69 -8.39 2.78
C LYS A 418 -6.07 -6.93 3.05
N LEU A 419 -6.44 -6.21 1.99
CA LEU A 419 -6.74 -4.78 2.01
C LEU A 419 -7.87 -4.42 2.97
N ALA A 420 -8.91 -5.25 3.03
CA ALA A 420 -10.04 -5.05 3.96
C ALA A 420 -9.63 -5.19 5.43
N PHE A 421 -8.72 -6.12 5.75
CA PHE A 421 -8.20 -6.26 7.11
C PHE A 421 -7.36 -5.04 7.50
N GLY A 422 -6.45 -4.59 6.63
CA GLY A 422 -5.66 -3.38 6.85
C GLY A 422 -6.54 -2.14 7.06
N ALA A 423 -7.59 -1.98 6.24
CA ALA A 423 -8.55 -0.89 6.38
C ALA A 423 -9.28 -0.91 7.73
N ILE A 424 -9.75 -2.07 8.19
CA ILE A 424 -10.41 -2.22 9.50
C ILE A 424 -9.44 -1.87 10.63
N VAL A 425 -8.22 -2.42 10.60
CA VAL A 425 -7.19 -2.11 11.61
C VAL A 425 -6.90 -0.61 11.64
N ASN A 426 -6.79 0.03 10.48
CA ASN A 426 -6.49 1.45 10.40
C ASN A 426 -7.64 2.32 10.94
N ILE A 427 -8.87 2.03 10.54
CA ILE A 427 -10.06 2.76 10.99
C ILE A 427 -10.23 2.59 12.51
N LEU A 428 -10.09 1.38 13.04
CA LEU A 428 -10.19 1.16 14.49
C LEU A 428 -9.06 1.88 15.24
N SER A 429 -7.84 1.79 14.76
CA SER A 429 -6.68 2.40 15.41
C SER A 429 -6.82 3.92 15.44
N TYR A 430 -7.10 4.57 14.31
CA TYR A 430 -7.19 6.03 14.24
C TYR A 430 -8.50 6.59 14.81
N TYR A 431 -9.66 6.05 14.42
CA TYR A 431 -10.96 6.70 14.70
C TYR A 431 -11.59 6.23 16.00
N VAL A 432 -11.38 4.98 16.41
CA VAL A 432 -11.95 4.44 17.66
C VAL A 432 -11.01 4.68 18.83
N PHE A 433 -9.70 4.69 18.61
CA PHE A 433 -8.71 4.84 19.67
C PHE A 433 -7.93 6.16 19.60
N GLY A 434 -7.18 6.40 18.53
CA GLY A 434 -6.23 7.52 18.43
C GLY A 434 -6.83 8.90 18.56
N ILE A 435 -7.85 9.20 17.75
CA ILE A 435 -8.53 10.51 17.75
C ILE A 435 -9.22 10.76 19.10
N PRO A 436 -10.05 9.84 19.64
CA PRO A 436 -10.67 10.03 20.95
C PRO A 436 -9.65 10.24 22.08
N VAL A 437 -8.58 9.44 22.12
CA VAL A 437 -7.50 9.59 23.12
C VAL A 437 -6.78 10.93 22.92
N GLY A 438 -6.45 11.28 21.69
CA GLY A 438 -5.73 12.51 21.36
C GLY A 438 -6.52 13.76 21.74
N ILE A 439 -7.80 13.83 21.37
CA ILE A 439 -8.70 14.94 21.74
C ILE A 439 -8.85 15.01 23.27
N SER A 440 -9.04 13.87 23.94
CA SER A 440 -9.17 13.83 25.40
C SER A 440 -7.91 14.35 26.09
N LEU A 441 -6.72 13.93 25.64
CA LEU A 441 -5.46 14.41 26.18
C LEU A 441 -5.23 15.90 25.89
N ALA A 442 -5.56 16.34 24.67
CA ALA A 442 -5.35 17.72 24.24
C ALA A 442 -6.20 18.72 25.02
N PHE A 443 -7.51 18.47 25.12
CA PHE A 443 -8.47 19.43 25.65
C PHE A 443 -8.86 19.16 27.10
N TRP A 444 -9.07 17.90 27.50
CA TRP A 444 -9.50 17.57 28.85
C TRP A 444 -8.33 17.46 29.83
N ALA A 445 -7.28 16.71 29.47
CA ALA A 445 -6.04 16.65 30.25
C ALA A 445 -5.13 17.87 30.05
N LYS A 446 -5.50 18.80 29.15
CA LYS A 446 -4.80 20.06 28.86
C LYS A 446 -3.35 19.88 28.40
N PHE A 447 -3.03 18.76 27.76
CA PHE A 447 -1.73 18.55 27.11
C PHE A 447 -1.61 19.27 25.75
N GLY A 448 -2.65 19.96 25.30
CA GLY A 448 -2.62 20.76 24.07
C GLY A 448 -2.19 19.95 22.86
N LEU A 449 -1.24 20.48 22.09
CA LEU A 449 -0.77 19.83 20.86
C LEU A 449 -0.12 18.46 21.14
N ALA A 450 0.65 18.35 22.22
CA ALA A 450 1.28 17.08 22.62
C ALA A 450 0.22 15.99 22.86
N GLY A 451 -0.94 16.35 23.40
CA GLY A 451 -2.08 15.44 23.57
C GLY A 451 -2.55 14.82 22.25
N LEU A 452 -2.71 15.64 21.21
CA LEU A 452 -3.11 15.19 19.87
C LEU A 452 -2.09 14.21 19.27
N TRP A 453 -0.80 14.54 19.37
CA TRP A 453 0.28 13.70 18.87
C TRP A 453 0.42 12.38 19.63
N MET A 454 0.25 12.39 20.95
CA MET A 454 0.23 11.15 21.75
C MET A 454 -0.89 10.20 21.32
N GLY A 455 -2.08 10.72 21.04
CA GLY A 455 -3.18 9.91 20.50
C GLY A 455 -2.85 9.31 19.13
N LEU A 456 -2.26 10.11 18.25
CA LEU A 456 -1.86 9.66 16.92
C LEU A 456 -0.75 8.60 16.97
N SER A 457 0.29 8.82 17.78
CA SER A 457 1.36 7.84 17.99
C SER A 457 0.84 6.55 18.59
N ALA A 458 -0.12 6.61 19.52
CA ALA A 458 -0.73 5.43 20.11
C ALA A 458 -1.52 4.62 19.06
N ALA A 459 -2.27 5.29 18.17
CA ALA A 459 -2.96 4.63 17.06
C ALA A 459 -1.98 3.96 16.08
N MET A 460 -0.90 4.66 15.71
CA MET A 460 0.12 4.10 14.83
C MET A 460 0.78 2.89 15.47
N PHE A 461 1.17 2.97 16.74
CA PHE A 461 1.74 1.85 17.47
C PHE A 461 0.81 0.64 17.51
N CYS A 462 -0.48 0.83 17.82
CA CYS A 462 -1.48 -0.24 17.79
C CYS A 462 -1.61 -0.88 16.40
N SER A 463 -1.70 -0.06 15.35
CA SER A 463 -1.78 -0.54 13.97
C SER A 463 -0.53 -1.33 13.56
N ALA A 464 0.65 -0.85 13.94
CA ALA A 464 1.93 -1.52 13.68
C ALA A 464 2.01 -2.88 14.38
N VAL A 465 1.66 -2.96 15.68
CA VAL A 465 1.67 -4.22 16.44
C VAL A 465 0.73 -5.25 15.82
N VAL A 466 -0.51 -4.85 15.50
CA VAL A 466 -1.49 -5.76 14.89
C VAL A 466 -1.03 -6.22 13.51
N SER A 467 -0.44 -5.33 12.72
CA SER A 467 0.04 -5.65 11.38
C SER A 467 1.27 -6.57 11.40
N ILE A 468 2.23 -6.32 12.31
CA ILE A 468 3.39 -7.20 12.53
C ILE A 468 2.92 -8.58 12.99
N ALA A 469 2.03 -8.65 13.99
CA ALA A 469 1.47 -9.91 14.46
C ALA A 469 0.77 -10.67 13.32
N ALA A 470 -0.02 -9.97 12.50
CA ALA A 470 -0.70 -10.54 11.34
C ALA A 470 0.27 -11.06 10.26
N VAL A 471 1.48 -10.50 10.14
CA VAL A 471 2.53 -11.01 9.27
C VAL A 471 3.18 -12.25 9.89
N CYS A 472 3.55 -12.22 11.16
CA CYS A 472 4.20 -13.34 11.86
C CYS A 472 3.35 -14.61 11.90
N VAL A 473 2.02 -14.50 12.05
CA VAL A 473 1.11 -15.66 12.07
C VAL A 473 0.68 -16.15 10.68
N THR A 474 1.32 -15.63 9.62
CA THR A 474 0.92 -15.95 8.24
C THR A 474 1.43 -17.31 7.81
N ASP A 475 0.49 -18.14 7.38
CA ASP A 475 0.77 -19.31 6.55
C ASP A 475 0.98 -18.86 5.09
N TRP A 476 2.24 -18.80 4.68
CA TRP A 476 2.66 -18.31 3.37
C TRP A 476 2.31 -19.28 2.24
N ASP A 477 2.31 -20.58 2.51
CA ASP A 477 1.91 -21.61 1.56
C ASP A 477 0.43 -21.49 1.23
N ARG A 478 -0.40 -21.22 2.25
CA ARG A 478 -1.82 -20.92 2.05
C ARG A 478 -2.06 -19.61 1.28
N GLU A 479 -1.26 -18.58 1.49
CA GLU A 479 -1.39 -17.33 0.71
C GLU A 479 -1.00 -17.54 -0.77
N VAL A 480 0.02 -18.35 -1.06
CA VAL A 480 0.35 -18.77 -2.43
C VAL A 480 -0.83 -19.49 -3.08
N ALA A 481 -1.44 -20.46 -2.39
CA ALA A 481 -2.59 -21.21 -2.91
C ALA A 481 -3.77 -20.28 -3.23
N LYS A 482 -4.08 -19.31 -2.36
CA LYS A 482 -5.13 -18.30 -2.62
C LYS A 482 -4.78 -17.42 -3.82
N THR A 483 -3.52 -17.02 -3.98
CA THR A 483 -3.07 -16.21 -5.11
C THR A 483 -3.25 -16.96 -6.42
N ARG A 484 -2.87 -18.24 -6.49
CA ARG A 484 -3.10 -19.09 -7.68
C ARG A 484 -4.57 -19.21 -8.02
N ALA A 485 -5.42 -19.45 -7.02
CA ALA A 485 -6.88 -19.51 -7.21
C ALA A 485 -7.45 -18.18 -7.73
N ARG A 486 -6.95 -17.03 -7.24
CA ARG A 486 -7.37 -15.69 -7.73
C ARG A 486 -6.96 -15.43 -9.18
N LEU A 487 -5.85 -16.01 -9.62
CA LEU A 487 -5.33 -15.90 -10.99
C LEU A 487 -5.97 -16.91 -11.96
N GLY A 488 -6.88 -17.77 -11.48
CA GLY A 488 -7.50 -18.81 -12.31
C GLY A 488 -6.56 -19.95 -12.69
N GLN A 489 -5.46 -20.12 -11.97
CA GLN A 489 -4.54 -21.25 -12.12
C GLN A 489 -4.98 -22.37 -11.17
N SER A 490 -5.80 -23.31 -11.66
CA SER A 490 -6.10 -24.57 -10.97
C SER A 490 -4.92 -25.55 -11.07
N ASP A 491 -4.81 -26.47 -10.11
CA ASP A 491 -3.69 -27.40 -9.87
C ASP A 491 -3.45 -28.48 -10.96
N ASP A 492 -3.61 -28.17 -12.25
CA ASP A 492 -3.40 -29.13 -13.34
C ASP A 492 -1.90 -29.44 -13.59
N VAL A 493 -0.98 -28.75 -12.93
CA VAL A 493 0.47 -29.00 -13.03
C VAL A 493 0.95 -30.10 -12.07
N ALA A 494 0.10 -30.57 -11.15
CA ALA A 494 0.43 -31.72 -10.30
C ALA A 494 0.27 -33.07 -11.02
N SER A 495 -0.46 -33.13 -12.15
CA SER A 495 -0.50 -34.30 -13.01
C SER A 495 0.45 -34.12 -14.19
N GLY A 496 1.66 -34.68 -14.07
CA GLY A 496 2.68 -34.66 -15.13
C GLY A 496 2.23 -35.35 -16.41
N THR A 497 1.53 -34.63 -17.27
CA THR A 497 1.29 -35.00 -18.67
C THR A 497 1.70 -33.84 -19.56
N THR A 498 2.91 -33.95 -20.10
CA THR A 498 3.39 -33.16 -21.23
C THR A 498 2.49 -33.40 -22.46
N PRO A 499 1.98 -32.36 -23.14
CA PRO A 499 1.36 -32.54 -24.44
C PRO A 499 2.43 -32.73 -25.51
N VAL A 500 2.29 -33.81 -26.29
CA VAL A 500 3.01 -34.08 -27.54
C VAL A 500 2.40 -33.25 -28.66
#